data_AF-A0A5B8XS43-F1
#
_entry.id   AF-A0A5B8XS43-F1
#
_cell.length_a   1.000
_cell.length_b   1.000
_cell.length_c   1.000
_cell.angle_alpha   90.00
_cell.angle_beta   90.00
_cell.angle_gamma   90.00
#
_symmetry.space_group_name_H-M   'P 1'
#
loop_
_entity.id
_entity.type
_entity.pdbx_description
1 polymer ?
#
loop_
_entity_poly.entity_id
_entity_poly.type
_entity_poly.pdbx_seq_one_letter_code
_entity_poly.pdbx_strand_id
1 'polypeptide(L)'
;MRNRMKAFEREIAALTIEKLMLTGVTPDTMDADGSLVEDYGLDSVDLLELAMAIGRRYGIEFQDGSEENALVFRSIRTLAAHVEANHVPAEDPQLTFEQLAFQEIVNGLSDMFGFPPETLSRHTQLVEELDLDSLDALDLIVRLQDKLGARIPDSRLMELRTIGDVVDIVVELNESAKAS
;
A
#
# COMPACT_ATOMS: atom_id res chain seq x y z
N MET A 1 1.85 5.53 -17.72
CA MET A 1 0.62 6.28 -17.37
C MET A 1 -0.65 5.64 -17.91
N ARG A 2 -0.86 5.48 -19.22
CA ARG A 2 -2.13 4.94 -19.77
C ARG A 2 -2.55 3.54 -19.26
N ASN A 3 -1.59 2.67 -18.95
CA ASN A 3 -1.88 1.34 -18.39
C ASN A 3 -2.24 1.36 -16.89
N ARG A 4 -1.76 2.34 -16.12
CA ARG A 4 -2.01 2.43 -14.67
C ARG A 4 -3.44 2.86 -14.39
N MET A 5 -3.89 3.90 -15.09
CA MET A 5 -5.30 4.34 -15.05
C MET A 5 -6.27 3.21 -15.42
N LYS A 6 -5.95 2.43 -16.47
CA LYS A 6 -6.77 1.28 -16.87
C LYS A 6 -6.81 0.16 -15.83
N ALA A 7 -5.74 -0.03 -15.05
CA ALA A 7 -5.74 -0.96 -13.93
C ALA A 7 -6.67 -0.47 -12.80
N PHE A 8 -6.58 0.81 -12.42
CA PHE A 8 -7.48 1.40 -11.42
C PHE A 8 -8.96 1.34 -11.86
N GLU A 9 -9.27 1.69 -13.11
CA GLU A 9 -10.65 1.54 -13.63
C GLU A 9 -11.18 0.12 -13.43
N ARG A 10 -10.37 -0.88 -13.76
CA ARG A 10 -10.76 -2.29 -13.66
C ARG A 10 -10.93 -2.75 -12.21
N GLU A 11 -10.04 -2.33 -11.32
CA GLU A 11 -10.13 -2.65 -9.89
C GLU A 11 -11.36 -2.00 -9.24
N ILE A 12 -11.60 -0.72 -9.51
CA ILE A 12 -12.77 -0.02 -9.00
C ILE A 12 -14.04 -0.64 -9.56
N ALA A 13 -14.10 -0.95 -10.86
CA ALA A 13 -15.23 -1.67 -11.45
C ALA A 13 -15.47 -3.04 -10.80
N ALA A 14 -14.40 -3.82 -10.56
CA ALA A 14 -14.51 -5.10 -9.86
C ALA A 14 -15.05 -4.94 -8.44
N LEU A 15 -14.56 -3.95 -7.70
CA LEU A 15 -15.03 -3.66 -6.35
C LEU A 15 -16.50 -3.24 -6.34
N THR A 16 -16.91 -2.36 -7.26
CA THR A 16 -18.30 -1.92 -7.41
C THR A 16 -19.21 -3.10 -7.71
N ILE A 17 -18.84 -3.97 -8.66
CA ILE A 17 -19.64 -5.15 -9.03
C ILE A 17 -19.75 -6.12 -7.84
N GLU A 18 -18.65 -6.38 -7.13
CA GLU A 18 -18.62 -7.29 -5.99
C GLU A 18 -19.48 -6.77 -4.83
N LYS A 19 -19.30 -5.50 -4.43
CA LYS A 19 -19.97 -4.92 -3.26
C LYS A 19 -21.46 -4.71 -3.50
N LEU A 20 -21.81 -4.28 -4.70
CA LEU A 20 -23.19 -3.92 -5.03
C LEU A 20 -23.92 -5.07 -5.73
N MET A 21 -23.29 -6.24 -5.80
CA MET A 21 -23.83 -7.47 -6.40
C MET A 21 -24.40 -7.25 -7.81
N LEU A 22 -23.74 -6.40 -8.61
CA LEU A 22 -24.20 -6.09 -9.96
C LEU A 22 -24.17 -7.35 -10.82
N THR A 23 -25.25 -7.60 -11.56
CA THR A 23 -25.37 -8.76 -12.45
C THR A 23 -25.36 -8.32 -13.92
N GLY A 24 -24.83 -9.17 -14.80
CA GLY A 24 -24.83 -8.91 -16.25
C GLY A 24 -23.72 -7.97 -16.74
N VAL A 25 -22.80 -7.55 -15.87
CA VAL A 25 -21.64 -6.72 -16.22
C VAL A 25 -20.36 -7.33 -15.64
N THR A 26 -19.22 -7.08 -16.29
CA THR A 26 -17.89 -7.47 -15.82
C THR A 26 -16.98 -6.26 -15.78
N PRO A 27 -15.85 -6.31 -15.04
CA PRO A 27 -14.91 -5.18 -14.97
C PRO A 27 -14.37 -4.74 -16.35
N ASP A 28 -14.34 -5.67 -17.31
CA ASP A 28 -13.85 -5.43 -18.67
C ASP A 28 -14.94 -4.90 -19.62
N THR A 29 -16.22 -5.04 -19.26
CA THR A 29 -17.38 -4.64 -20.10
C THR A 29 -18.14 -3.45 -19.54
N MET A 30 -17.91 -3.10 -18.27
CA MET A 30 -18.45 -1.91 -17.64
C MET A 30 -17.92 -0.65 -18.35
N ASP A 31 -18.82 0.24 -18.75
CA ASP A 31 -18.46 1.56 -19.26
C ASP A 31 -17.88 2.42 -18.13
N ALA A 32 -16.60 2.77 -18.26
CA ALA A 32 -15.89 3.55 -17.26
C ALA A 32 -16.38 5.00 -17.18
N ASP A 33 -16.93 5.54 -18.26
CA ASP A 33 -17.45 6.90 -18.34
C ASP A 33 -18.97 6.96 -18.08
N GLY A 34 -19.61 5.79 -17.96
CA GLY A 34 -21.03 5.64 -17.61
C GLY A 34 -21.37 6.15 -16.21
N SER A 35 -22.58 6.67 -16.08
CA SER A 35 -23.15 7.20 -14.84
C SER A 35 -23.45 6.06 -13.87
N LEU A 36 -22.79 6.06 -12.71
CA LEU A 36 -23.04 5.07 -11.66
C LEU A 36 -24.48 5.10 -11.16
N VAL A 37 -25.08 6.28 -11.07
CA VAL A 37 -26.47 6.45 -10.61
C VAL A 37 -27.46 6.12 -11.72
N GLU A 38 -27.25 6.64 -12.93
CA GLU A 38 -28.26 6.53 -14.01
C GLU A 38 -28.13 5.23 -14.80
N ASP A 39 -26.92 4.80 -15.16
CA ASP A 39 -26.70 3.64 -16.02
C ASP A 39 -26.66 2.32 -15.22
N TYR A 40 -26.16 2.38 -13.98
CA TYR A 40 -26.03 1.21 -13.10
C TYR A 40 -27.03 1.20 -11.94
N GLY A 41 -27.85 2.25 -11.81
CA GLY A 41 -28.95 2.31 -10.85
C GLY A 41 -28.52 2.40 -9.39
N LEU A 42 -27.30 2.85 -9.10
CA LEU A 42 -26.78 2.93 -7.74
C LEU A 42 -27.48 4.05 -6.95
N ASP A 43 -27.95 3.72 -5.76
CA ASP A 43 -28.57 4.68 -4.85
C ASP A 43 -27.56 5.32 -3.88
N SER A 44 -28.03 6.20 -2.99
CA SER A 44 -27.15 6.87 -2.02
C SER A 44 -26.51 5.92 -0.99
N VAL A 45 -27.15 4.78 -0.70
CA VAL A 45 -26.63 3.76 0.22
C VAL A 45 -25.52 2.97 -0.47
N ASP A 46 -25.73 2.59 -1.72
CA ASP A 46 -24.73 1.92 -2.55
C ASP A 46 -23.46 2.77 -2.71
N LEU A 47 -23.63 4.07 -2.99
CA LEU A 47 -22.52 5.00 -3.11
C LEU A 47 -21.74 5.14 -1.79
N LEU A 48 -22.45 5.16 -0.64
CA LEU A 48 -21.80 5.21 0.67
C LEU A 48 -21.02 3.92 0.96
N GLU A 49 -21.59 2.75 0.65
CA GLU A 49 -20.88 1.48 0.80
C GLU A 49 -19.62 1.42 -0.08
N LEU A 50 -19.74 1.87 -1.33
CA LEU A 50 -18.62 1.96 -2.25
C LEU A 50 -17.56 2.94 -1.74
N ALA A 51 -17.94 4.11 -1.23
CA ALA A 51 -17.04 5.08 -0.62
C ALA A 51 -16.27 4.47 0.54
N MET A 52 -16.95 3.78 1.45
CA MET A 52 -16.32 3.11 2.59
C MET A 52 -15.39 1.97 2.13
N ALA A 53 -15.77 1.21 1.10
CA ALA A 53 -14.95 0.13 0.56
C ALA A 53 -13.67 0.65 -0.10
N ILE A 54 -13.78 1.70 -0.91
CA ILE A 54 -12.63 2.37 -1.55
C ILE A 54 -11.74 3.00 -0.48
N GLY A 55 -12.33 3.71 0.49
CA GLY A 55 -11.56 4.37 1.54
C GLY A 55 -10.74 3.39 2.39
N ARG A 56 -11.34 2.24 2.77
CA ARG A 56 -10.61 1.17 3.46
C ARG A 56 -9.52 0.52 2.60
N ARG A 57 -9.76 0.38 1.29
CA ARG A 57 -8.84 -0.35 0.38
C ARG A 57 -7.64 0.50 -0.02
N TYR A 58 -7.85 1.79 -0.27
CA TYR A 58 -6.83 2.69 -0.81
C TYR A 58 -6.35 3.74 0.20
N GLY A 59 -6.86 3.72 1.43
CA GLY A 59 -6.47 4.66 2.48
C GLY A 59 -6.94 6.09 2.22
N ILE A 60 -8.09 6.26 1.57
CA ILE A 60 -8.65 7.56 1.17
C ILE A 60 -9.83 7.92 2.08
N GLU A 61 -9.91 9.17 2.51
CA GLU A 61 -11.08 9.69 3.21
C GLU A 61 -12.01 10.44 2.25
N PHE A 62 -13.28 10.06 2.21
CA PHE A 62 -14.32 10.78 1.49
C PHE A 62 -15.09 11.67 2.47
N GLN A 63 -15.09 12.99 2.25
CA GLN A 63 -15.79 13.94 3.13
C GLN A 63 -17.27 14.03 2.77
N ASP A 64 -18.17 13.68 3.68
CA ASP A 64 -19.61 13.72 3.45
C ASP A 64 -20.09 15.14 3.07
N GLY A 65 -20.96 15.24 2.06
CA GLY A 65 -21.62 16.49 1.66
C GLY A 65 -20.81 17.49 0.81
N SER A 66 -19.62 17.14 0.30
CA SER A 66 -18.88 18.02 -0.61
C SER A 66 -19.39 17.90 -2.06
N GLU A 67 -19.41 19.02 -2.80
CA GLU A 67 -19.67 19.02 -4.25
C GLU A 67 -18.63 18.18 -5.02
N GLU A 68 -17.42 18.09 -4.46
CA GLU A 68 -16.33 17.28 -4.99
C GLU A 68 -16.68 15.79 -4.97
N ASN A 69 -17.23 15.27 -3.88
CA ASN A 69 -17.64 13.87 -3.80
C ASN A 69 -18.72 13.54 -4.84
N ALA A 70 -19.67 14.45 -5.07
CA ALA A 70 -20.69 14.25 -6.10
C ALA A 70 -20.08 14.09 -7.51
N LEU A 71 -18.98 14.79 -7.79
CA LEU A 71 -18.23 14.64 -9.04
C LEU A 71 -17.40 13.35 -9.08
N VAL A 72 -16.82 12.96 -7.94
CA VAL A 72 -16.01 11.74 -7.82
C VAL A 72 -16.86 10.49 -8.06
N PHE A 73 -18.02 10.38 -7.42
CA PHE A 73 -18.93 9.22 -7.52
C PHE A 73 -19.80 9.18 -8.79
N ARG A 74 -19.54 10.07 -9.76
CA ARG A 74 -20.30 10.09 -11.01
C ARG A 74 -20.06 8.85 -11.89
N SER A 75 -18.81 8.41 -12.00
CA SER A 75 -18.38 7.34 -12.91
C SER A 75 -17.19 6.56 -12.36
N ILE A 76 -16.92 5.38 -12.90
CA ILE A 76 -15.71 4.61 -12.55
C ILE A 76 -14.45 5.39 -12.91
N ARG A 77 -14.42 6.10 -14.03
CA ARG A 77 -13.31 6.94 -14.49
C ARG A 77 -12.97 8.02 -13.46
N THR A 78 -13.97 8.73 -12.95
CA THR A 78 -13.78 9.81 -11.99
C THR A 78 -13.33 9.28 -10.63
N LEU A 79 -13.89 8.15 -10.19
CA LEU A 79 -13.42 7.44 -9.01
C LEU A 79 -11.97 6.98 -9.15
N ALA A 80 -11.63 6.29 -10.24
CA ALA A 80 -10.29 5.80 -10.51
C ALA A 80 -9.26 6.95 -10.58
N ALA A 81 -9.62 8.08 -11.18
CA ALA A 81 -8.77 9.27 -11.22
C ALA A 81 -8.58 9.89 -9.82
N HIS A 82 -9.65 9.98 -9.02
CA HIS A 82 -9.54 10.47 -7.65
C HIS A 82 -8.71 9.54 -6.78
N VAL A 83 -8.88 8.22 -6.94
CA VAL A 83 -8.04 7.21 -6.28
C VAL A 83 -6.60 7.36 -6.73
N GLU A 84 -6.30 7.39 -8.02
CA GLU A 84 -4.93 7.55 -8.52
C GLU A 84 -4.26 8.82 -7.97
N ALA A 85 -5.01 9.93 -7.84
CA ALA A 85 -4.48 11.20 -7.35
C ALA A 85 -4.28 11.28 -5.83
N ASN A 86 -5.12 10.59 -5.05
CA ASN A 86 -5.17 10.77 -3.58
C ASN A 86 -4.88 9.51 -2.77
N HIS A 87 -4.84 8.33 -3.40
CA HIS A 87 -4.33 7.15 -2.72
C HIS A 87 -2.89 7.41 -2.31
N VAL A 88 -2.55 6.99 -1.09
CA VAL A 88 -1.15 6.67 -0.82
C VAL A 88 -0.79 5.60 -1.86
N PRO A 89 0.29 5.75 -2.65
CA PRO A 89 0.67 4.76 -3.63
C PRO A 89 0.81 3.41 -2.94
N ALA A 90 -0.25 2.62 -3.00
CA ALA A 90 -0.24 1.20 -2.77
C ALA A 90 0.42 0.64 -4.03
N GLU A 91 1.74 0.73 -4.08
CA GLU A 91 2.51 -0.05 -5.02
C GLU A 91 2.27 -1.52 -4.67
N ASP A 92 1.26 -2.12 -5.31
CA ASP A 92 0.99 -3.57 -5.38
C ASP A 92 0.09 -4.18 -4.26
N PRO A 93 -1.15 -4.63 -4.58
CA PRO A 93 -2.00 -5.43 -3.69
C PRO A 93 -1.47 -6.85 -3.40
N GLN A 94 -0.27 -7.19 -3.87
CA GLN A 94 0.49 -8.37 -3.49
C GLN A 94 1.69 -8.07 -2.60
N LEU A 95 1.75 -6.89 -1.94
CA LEU A 95 2.91 -6.51 -1.14
C LEU A 95 3.32 -7.66 -0.21
N THR A 96 4.39 -8.34 -0.57
CA THR A 96 4.86 -9.48 0.19
C THR A 96 5.34 -8.94 1.53
N PHE A 97 5.35 -9.78 2.56
CA PHE A 97 5.88 -9.34 3.86
C PHE A 97 7.33 -8.82 3.74
N GLU A 98 8.09 -9.36 2.78
CA GLU A 98 9.41 -8.89 2.37
C GLU A 98 9.41 -7.43 1.91
N GLN A 99 8.47 -7.05 1.04
CA GLN A 99 8.34 -5.67 0.57
C GLN A 99 7.86 -4.72 1.68
N LEU A 100 6.95 -5.17 2.56
CA LEU A 100 6.55 -4.40 3.76
C LEU A 100 7.74 -4.17 4.69
N ALA A 101 8.53 -5.22 4.96
CA ALA A 101 9.72 -5.14 5.79
C ALA A 101 10.74 -4.17 5.18
N PHE A 102 10.99 -4.27 3.87
CA PHE A 102 11.89 -3.36 3.16
C PHE A 102 11.45 -1.90 3.30
N GLN A 103 10.16 -1.62 3.07
CA GLN A 103 9.64 -0.26 3.16
C GLN A 103 9.76 0.30 4.58
N GLU A 104 9.49 -0.50 5.61
CA GLU A 104 9.65 -0.04 7.00
C GLU A 104 11.13 0.23 7.36
N ILE A 105 12.06 -0.56 6.82
CA ILE A 105 13.50 -0.30 7.02
C ILE A 105 13.90 1.02 6.34
N VAL A 106 13.46 1.22 5.09
CA VAL A 106 13.71 2.47 4.35
C VAL A 106 13.10 3.68 5.06
N ASN A 107 11.86 3.57 5.54
CA ASN A 107 11.21 4.63 6.32
C ASN A 107 11.95 4.89 7.63
N GLY A 108 12.39 3.85 8.34
CA GLY A 108 13.18 3.97 9.56
C GLY A 108 14.50 4.70 9.31
N LEU A 109 15.21 4.35 8.24
CA LEU A 109 16.44 5.02 7.84
C LEU A 109 16.23 6.48 7.44
N SER A 110 15.15 6.77 6.71
CA SER A 110 14.76 8.13 6.35
C SER A 110 14.37 8.97 7.57
N ASP A 111 13.56 8.42 8.47
CA ASP A 111 13.06 9.13 9.66
C ASP A 111 14.15 9.40 10.68
N MET A 112 15.04 8.43 10.91
CA MET A 112 16.07 8.51 11.96
C MET A 112 17.32 9.25 11.50
N PHE A 113 17.75 9.01 10.26
CA PHE A 113 19.04 9.47 9.75
C PHE A 113 18.91 10.42 8.56
N GLY A 114 17.71 10.63 8.02
CA GLY A 114 17.46 11.60 6.95
C GLY A 114 17.86 11.12 5.55
N PHE A 115 18.06 9.82 5.34
CA PHE A 115 18.42 9.28 4.03
C PHE A 115 17.23 9.30 3.06
N PRO A 116 17.41 9.79 1.80
CA PRO A 116 16.35 9.74 0.81
C PRO A 116 15.98 8.29 0.45
N PRO A 117 14.70 7.88 0.51
CA PRO A 117 14.26 6.52 0.18
C PRO A 117 14.73 6.03 -1.19
N GLU A 118 14.79 6.93 -2.16
CA GLU A 118 15.25 6.71 -3.53
C GLU A 118 16.74 6.34 -3.66
N THR A 119 17.55 6.58 -2.61
CA THR A 119 18.97 6.21 -2.58
C THR A 119 19.21 4.85 -1.93
N LEU A 120 18.19 4.28 -1.29
CA LEU A 120 18.28 3.05 -0.52
C LEU A 120 17.82 1.85 -1.35
N SER A 121 18.60 0.77 -1.32
CA SER A 121 18.33 -0.47 -2.04
C SER A 121 18.63 -1.68 -1.16
N ARG A 122 18.18 -2.87 -1.56
CA ARG A 122 18.48 -4.11 -0.82
C ARG A 122 19.99 -4.38 -0.70
N HIS A 123 20.79 -3.86 -1.63
CA HIS A 123 22.24 -4.04 -1.63
C HIS A 123 22.99 -2.94 -0.86
N THR A 124 22.28 -1.90 -0.41
CA THR A 124 22.88 -0.78 0.31
C THR A 124 23.47 -1.28 1.63
N GLN A 125 24.75 -0.98 1.84
CA GLN A 125 25.48 -1.35 3.04
C GLN A 125 25.24 -0.36 4.19
N LEU A 126 24.77 -0.86 5.33
CA LEU A 126 24.41 -0.04 6.49
C LEU A 126 25.61 0.74 7.05
N VAL A 127 26.76 0.07 7.18
CA VAL A 127 27.97 0.71 7.75
C VAL A 127 28.80 1.37 6.66
N GLU A 128 29.02 0.69 5.53
CA GLU A 128 29.97 1.18 4.51
C GLU A 128 29.41 2.30 3.63
N GLU A 129 28.11 2.30 3.31
CA GLU A 129 27.50 3.30 2.43
C GLU A 129 26.76 4.40 3.19
N LEU A 130 26.07 4.04 4.28
CA LEU A 130 25.30 4.99 5.06
C LEU A 130 26.10 5.61 6.22
N ASP A 131 27.37 5.20 6.40
CA ASP A 131 28.26 5.67 7.48
C ASP A 131 27.62 5.56 8.87
N LEU A 132 26.73 4.57 9.06
CA LEU A 132 26.07 4.31 10.34
C LEU A 132 27.06 3.66 11.30
N ASP A 133 27.09 4.17 12.54
CA ASP A 133 27.86 3.52 13.59
C ASP A 133 27.13 2.28 14.15
N SER A 134 27.80 1.54 15.04
CA SER A 134 27.21 0.34 15.65
C SER A 134 26.01 0.63 16.57
N LEU A 135 25.90 1.85 17.10
CA LEU A 135 24.78 2.28 17.94
C LEU A 135 23.58 2.66 17.06
N ASP A 136 23.81 3.36 15.97
CA ASP A 136 22.81 3.72 14.97
C ASP A 136 22.16 2.47 14.37
N ALA A 137 22.98 1.48 14.01
CA ALA A 137 22.48 0.20 13.52
C ALA A 137 21.61 -0.51 14.57
N LEU A 138 22.02 -0.49 15.85
CA LEU A 138 21.26 -1.08 16.95
C LEU A 138 19.92 -0.37 17.16
N ASP A 139 19.90 0.96 17.16
CA ASP A 139 18.68 1.75 17.35
C ASP A 139 17.67 1.52 16.22
N LEU A 140 18.16 1.45 14.97
CA LEU A 140 17.33 1.10 13.82
C LEU A 140 16.68 -0.27 14.01
N ILE A 141 17.48 -1.26 14.41
CA ILE A 141 17.01 -2.64 14.63
C ILE A 141 15.95 -2.66 15.74
N VAL A 142 16.17 -1.99 16.88
CA VAL A 142 15.22 -1.95 17.99
C VAL A 142 13.88 -1.37 17.55
N ARG A 143 13.90 -0.27 16.79
CA ARG A 143 12.68 0.33 16.24
C ARG A 143 11.95 -0.61 15.27
N LEU A 144 12.70 -1.32 14.43
CA LEU A 144 12.13 -2.29 13.49
C LEU A 144 11.51 -3.48 14.20
N GLN A 145 12.14 -3.99 15.27
CA GLN A 145 11.58 -5.07 16.08
C GLN A 145 10.26 -4.68 16.72
N ASP A 146 10.16 -3.44 17.22
CA ASP A 146 8.93 -2.90 17.83
C ASP A 146 7.81 -2.77 16.81
N LYS A 147 8.11 -2.24 15.61
CA LYS A 147 7.11 -2.06 14.54
C LYS A 147 6.67 -3.37 13.88
N LEU A 148 7.62 -4.26 13.58
CA LEU A 148 7.36 -5.48 12.82
C LEU A 148 6.95 -6.65 13.71
N GLY A 149 7.06 -6.52 15.04
CA GLY A 149 6.78 -7.58 16.01
C GLY A 149 7.71 -8.79 15.89
N ALA A 150 8.80 -8.69 15.13
CA ALA A 150 9.78 -9.73 14.93
C ALA A 150 10.97 -9.52 15.86
N ARG A 151 11.36 -10.55 16.61
CA ARG A 151 12.51 -10.48 17.52
C ARG A 151 13.73 -11.11 16.86
N ILE A 152 14.67 -10.28 16.42
CA ILE A 152 15.92 -10.75 15.83
C ILE A 152 16.90 -11.10 16.96
N PRO A 153 17.45 -12.33 17.00
CA PRO A 153 18.40 -12.72 18.03
C PRO A 153 19.76 -12.02 17.84
N ASP A 154 20.41 -11.68 18.95
CA ASP A 154 21.68 -10.93 19.00
C ASP A 154 22.78 -11.52 18.11
N SER A 155 22.84 -12.85 17.99
CA SER A 155 23.81 -13.54 17.12
C SER A 155 23.67 -13.15 15.65
N ARG A 156 22.43 -12.93 15.19
CA ARG A 156 22.12 -12.52 13.81
C ARG A 156 22.30 -11.02 13.60
N LEU A 157 22.18 -10.21 14.66
CA LEU A 157 22.40 -8.76 14.57
C LEU A 157 23.82 -8.42 14.10
N MET A 158 24.80 -9.24 14.52
CA MET A 158 26.20 -9.08 14.13
C MET A 158 26.48 -9.47 12.67
N GLU A 159 25.55 -10.17 12.02
CA GLU A 159 25.67 -10.63 10.64
C GLU A 159 25.05 -9.65 9.63
N LEU A 160 24.28 -8.67 10.11
CA LEU A 160 23.59 -7.67 9.29
C LEU A 160 24.60 -6.69 8.67
N ARG A 161 24.70 -6.68 7.34
CA ARG A 161 25.57 -5.74 6.61
C ARG A 161 24.76 -4.84 5.68
N THR A 162 23.70 -5.37 5.10
CA THR A 162 22.88 -4.69 4.10
C THR A 162 21.42 -4.59 4.54
N ILE A 163 20.67 -3.69 3.90
CA ILE A 163 19.22 -3.62 4.07
C ILE A 163 18.57 -4.97 3.70
N GLY A 164 19.07 -5.65 2.67
CA GLY A 164 18.61 -6.98 2.26
C GLY A 164 18.73 -8.02 3.37
N ASP A 165 19.85 -8.06 4.08
CA ASP A 165 20.05 -9.00 5.19
C ASP A 165 19.00 -8.80 6.29
N VAL A 166 18.64 -7.55 6.59
CA VAL A 166 17.60 -7.25 7.58
C VAL A 166 16.24 -7.74 7.11
N VAL A 167 15.88 -7.47 5.86
CA VAL A 167 14.62 -7.92 5.26
C VAL A 167 14.50 -9.44 5.33
N ASP A 168 15.53 -10.15 4.89
CA ASP A 168 15.52 -11.61 4.78
C ASP A 168 15.33 -12.26 6.15
N ILE A 169 15.97 -11.72 7.19
CA ILE A 169 15.80 -12.20 8.57
C ILE A 169 14.38 -11.99 9.07
N VAL A 170 13.80 -10.80 8.88
CA VAL A 170 12.43 -10.53 9.35
C VAL A 170 11.45 -11.45 8.62
N VAL A 171 11.65 -11.67 7.31
CA VAL A 171 10.84 -12.61 6.52
C VAL A 171 10.93 -14.03 7.08
N GLU A 172 12.14 -14.54 7.30
CA GLU A 172 12.40 -15.88 7.87
C GLU A 172 11.72 -16.05 9.24
N LEU A 173 11.81 -15.05 10.11
CA LEU A 173 11.19 -15.06 11.44
C LEU A 173 9.66 -15.06 11.36
N ASN A 174 9.09 -14.28 10.44
CA ASN A 174 7.64 -14.23 10.22
C ASN A 174 7.08 -15.54 9.65
N GLU A 175 7.79 -16.18 8.73
CA GLU A 175 7.42 -17.50 8.21
C GLU A 175 7.48 -18.57 9.30
N SER A 176 8.52 -18.54 10.13
CA SER A 176 8.67 -19.45 11.28
C SER A 176 7.56 -19.26 12.32
N ALA A 177 7.14 -18.02 12.57
CA ALA A 177 6.05 -17.69 13.49
C ALA A 177 4.67 -18.12 12.97
N LYS A 178 4.43 -18.08 11.65
CA LYS A 178 3.18 -18.55 11.03
C LYS A 178 3.07 -20.07 10.93
N ALA A 179 4.20 -20.78 10.96
CA ALA A 179 4.27 -22.23 10.89
C ALA A 179 4.12 -22.93 12.27
N SER A 180 4.07 -22.16 13.36
CA SER A 180 3.88 -22.63 14.75
C SER A 180 2.45 -22.39 15.25
#